data_AF-A0A8C3LPL8-F1
#
_entry.id   AF-A0A8C3LPL8-F1
#
_cell.length_a   1.000
_cell.length_b   1.000
_cell.length_c   1.000
_cell.angle_alpha   90.00
_cell.angle_beta   90.00
_cell.angle_gamma   90.00
#
_symmetry.space_group_name_H-M   'P 1'
#
loop_
_entity.id
_entity.type
_entity.pdbx_description
1 polymer ?
#
loop_
_entity_poly.entity_id
_entity_poly.type
_entity_poly.pdbx_seq_one_letter_code
_entity_poly.pdbx_strand_id
1 'polypeptide(L)'
;RSPYDPRQVLKKSLRRGVTLATGSFVLCEALRLVSGSVVVHASFKVAEVIEQADYLYGSGETEKLYRLLVQHKNSEDAELLWRLARASRDLAQLSITSAEEKRQLAYDSLEYAKRALEKNEANSAAHKWYAICLSDVGDYEGIKVKIGNAFIIKDHFEVI
;
A
#
# COMPACT_ATOMS: atom_id res chain seq x y z
N ARG A 1 45.23 50.45 28.51
CA ARG A 1 44.39 51.22 29.46
C ARG A 1 44.05 52.54 28.78
N SER A 2 42.76 52.87 28.69
CA SER A 2 42.15 54.07 28.07
C SER A 2 42.03 54.07 26.53
N PRO A 3 41.06 54.80 25.94
CA PRO A 3 39.60 54.67 26.13
C PRO A 3 38.86 54.74 24.76
N TYR A 4 37.61 54.28 24.61
CA TYR A 4 36.67 54.90 23.64
C TYR A 4 35.21 54.54 23.97
N ASP A 5 34.42 55.59 24.24
CA ASP A 5 32.99 55.64 24.57
C ASP A 5 32.14 55.77 23.29
N PRO A 6 31.02 55.03 23.14
CA PRO A 6 30.18 55.03 21.95
C PRO A 6 29.08 56.10 21.98
N ARG A 7 29.07 57.05 21.04
CA ARG A 7 27.87 57.83 20.70
C ARG A 7 27.68 57.97 19.20
N GLN A 8 26.52 57.47 18.77
CA GLN A 8 25.97 57.58 17.43
C GLN A 8 25.70 59.03 17.04
N VAL A 9 25.62 59.32 15.73
CA VAL A 9 24.37 59.65 15.02
C VAL A 9 24.72 60.18 13.62
N LEU A 10 23.85 59.83 12.67
CA LEU A 10 23.52 60.51 11.41
C LEU A 10 24.05 59.85 10.12
N LYS A 11 23.15 59.17 9.40
CA LYS A 11 22.60 59.70 8.13
C LYS A 11 21.46 58.83 7.56
N LYS A 12 20.34 59.54 7.36
CA LYS A 12 19.48 59.58 6.16
C LYS A 12 18.61 58.36 5.81
N SER A 13 17.38 58.45 6.30
CA SER A 13 16.09 58.27 5.61
C SER A 13 16.04 57.78 4.14
N LEU A 14 15.17 56.78 3.96
CA LEU A 14 14.04 56.71 3.00
C LEU A 14 14.35 56.41 1.51
N ARG A 15 13.99 55.19 1.07
CA ARG A 15 12.88 54.97 0.11
C ARG A 15 12.51 53.49 -0.03
N ARG A 16 11.22 53.32 -0.30
CA ARG A 16 10.41 52.11 -0.42
C ARG A 16 10.92 51.11 -1.47
N GLY A 17 10.66 49.83 -1.22
CA GLY A 17 10.73 48.76 -2.21
C GLY A 17 10.14 47.46 -1.68
N VAL A 18 8.82 47.40 -1.49
CA VAL A 18 8.09 46.13 -1.43
C VAL A 18 8.04 45.62 -2.87
N THR A 19 8.91 44.69 -3.24
CA THR A 19 8.75 43.92 -4.48
C THR A 19 7.96 42.67 -4.15
N LEU A 20 6.71 42.68 -4.63
CA LEU A 20 5.72 41.61 -4.57
C LEU A 20 6.35 40.26 -4.95
N ALA A 21 6.40 39.34 -4.00
CA ALA A 21 6.55 37.91 -4.29
C ALA A 21 5.20 37.35 -4.78
N THR A 22 4.70 37.83 -5.93
CA THR A 22 3.48 37.31 -6.59
C THR A 22 3.76 36.16 -7.55
N GLY A 23 5.00 35.67 -7.64
CA GLY A 23 5.38 34.59 -8.55
C GLY A 23 5.33 33.16 -7.99
N SER A 24 5.18 32.99 -6.67
CA SER A 24 5.36 31.66 -6.04
C SER A 24 4.07 30.93 -5.68
N PHE A 25 2.91 31.60 -5.74
CA PHE A 25 1.62 30.96 -5.46
C PHE A 25 1.11 30.12 -6.65
N VAL A 26 1.30 30.59 -7.89
CA VAL A 26 0.74 29.97 -9.11
C VAL A 26 1.42 28.64 -9.47
N LEU A 27 2.72 28.48 -9.17
CA LEU A 27 3.43 27.23 -9.46
C LEU A 27 3.00 26.07 -8.54
N CYS A 28 2.66 26.38 -7.29
CA CYS A 28 2.10 25.40 -6.35
C CYS A 28 0.68 24.97 -6.73
N GLU A 29 -0.16 25.87 -7.24
CA GLU A 29 -1.50 25.51 -7.70
C GLU A 29 -1.47 24.64 -8.96
N ALA A 30 -0.59 24.95 -9.92
CA ALA A 30 -0.44 24.14 -11.13
C ALA A 30 0.07 22.72 -10.81
N LEU A 31 1.06 22.57 -9.92
CA LEU A 31 1.51 21.25 -9.46
C LEU A 31 0.42 20.50 -8.70
N ARG A 32 -0.40 21.18 -7.88
CA ARG A 32 -1.54 20.54 -7.18
C ARG A 32 -2.62 20.08 -8.14
N LEU A 33 -2.92 20.84 -9.20
CA LEU A 33 -3.89 20.45 -10.22
C LEU A 33 -3.38 19.27 -11.06
N VAL A 34 -2.10 19.28 -11.44
CA VAL A 34 -1.48 18.15 -12.17
C VAL A 34 -1.38 16.91 -11.28
N SER A 35 -0.97 17.05 -10.01
CA SER A 35 -0.96 15.95 -9.03
C SER A 35 -2.37 15.41 -8.77
N GLY A 36 -3.38 16.28 -8.65
CA GLY A 36 -4.77 15.86 -8.54
C GLY A 36 -5.23 15.06 -9.77
N SER A 37 -4.92 15.54 -10.98
CA SER A 37 -5.28 14.84 -12.22
C SER A 37 -4.58 13.48 -12.37
N VAL A 38 -3.30 13.38 -11.99
CA VAL A 38 -2.54 12.11 -12.07
C VAL A 38 -3.05 11.11 -11.03
N VAL A 39 -3.31 11.56 -9.79
CA VAL A 39 -3.84 10.69 -8.73
C VAL A 39 -5.24 10.19 -9.06
N VAL A 40 -6.11 11.05 -9.59
CA VAL A 40 -7.47 10.64 -10.03
C VAL A 40 -7.39 9.65 -11.19
N HIS A 41 -6.52 9.88 -12.18
CA HIS A 41 -6.34 8.92 -13.28
C HIS A 41 -5.78 7.57 -12.79
N ALA A 42 -4.83 7.57 -11.86
CA ALA A 42 -4.29 6.34 -11.28
C ALA A 42 -5.38 5.59 -10.48
N SER A 43 -6.17 6.31 -9.69
CA SER A 43 -7.30 5.76 -8.94
C SER A 43 -8.37 5.16 -9.86
N PHE A 44 -8.71 5.82 -10.98
CA PHE A 44 -9.65 5.30 -11.97
C PHE A 44 -9.15 3.99 -12.58
N LYS A 45 -7.86 3.93 -12.91
CA LYS A 45 -7.23 2.71 -13.45
C LYS A 45 -7.22 1.57 -12.42
N VAL A 46 -7.04 1.86 -11.13
CA VAL A 46 -7.11 0.85 -10.07
C VAL A 46 -8.52 0.32 -9.90
N ALA A 47 -9.54 1.19 -9.91
CA ALA A 47 -10.94 0.80 -9.78
C ALA A 47 -11.37 -0.16 -10.91
N GLU A 48 -10.96 0.11 -12.15
CA GLU A 48 -11.25 -0.77 -13.30
C GLU A 48 -10.63 -2.16 -13.13
N VAL A 49 -9.37 -2.23 -12.67
CA VAL A 49 -8.70 -3.51 -12.39
C VAL A 49 -9.40 -4.27 -11.26
N ILE A 50 -9.88 -3.58 -10.23
CA ILE A 50 -10.63 -4.18 -9.13
C ILE A 50 -11.94 -4.77 -9.63
N GLU A 51 -12.71 -4.03 -10.42
CA GLU A 51 -13.97 -4.50 -10.99
C GLU A 51 -13.75 -5.76 -11.84
N GLN A 52 -12.72 -5.74 -12.71
CA GLN A 52 -12.38 -6.89 -13.52
C GLN A 52 -11.93 -8.10 -12.68
N ALA A 53 -11.15 -7.86 -11.61
CA ALA A 53 -10.72 -8.91 -10.70
C ALA A 53 -11.92 -9.53 -9.96
N ASP A 54 -12.86 -8.72 -9.48
CA ASP A 54 -14.04 -9.23 -8.79
C ASP A 54 -14.99 -9.97 -9.75
N TYR A 55 -15.09 -9.54 -11.02
CA TYR A 55 -15.80 -10.29 -12.06
C TYR A 55 -15.16 -11.68 -12.33
N LEU A 56 -13.84 -11.73 -12.50
CA LEU A 56 -13.12 -13.00 -12.73
C LEU A 56 -13.24 -13.93 -11.52
N TYR A 57 -13.20 -13.38 -10.30
CA TYR A 57 -13.43 -14.13 -9.07
C TYR A 57 -14.83 -14.74 -9.03
N GLY A 58 -15.87 -13.93 -9.27
CA GLY A 58 -17.26 -14.39 -9.31
C GLY A 58 -17.53 -15.43 -10.39
N SER A 59 -16.73 -15.41 -11.47
CA SER A 59 -16.81 -16.37 -12.59
C SER A 59 -15.99 -17.65 -12.37
N GLY A 60 -15.23 -17.76 -11.27
CA GLY A 60 -14.36 -18.91 -10.99
C GLY A 60 -13.10 -19.00 -11.84
N GLU A 61 -12.76 -17.94 -12.58
CA GLU A 61 -11.64 -17.88 -13.54
C GLU A 61 -10.29 -17.62 -12.83
N THR A 62 -9.93 -18.52 -11.92
CA THR A 62 -8.83 -18.36 -10.95
C THR A 62 -7.48 -18.04 -11.60
N GLU A 63 -7.09 -18.76 -12.66
CA GLU A 63 -5.82 -18.51 -13.36
C GLU A 63 -5.79 -17.13 -14.03
N LYS A 64 -6.88 -16.72 -14.69
CA LYS A 64 -6.98 -15.41 -15.33
C LYS A 64 -6.96 -14.31 -14.28
N LEU A 65 -7.66 -14.50 -13.16
CA LEU A 65 -7.65 -13.59 -12.02
C LEU A 65 -6.24 -13.37 -11.49
N TYR A 66 -5.50 -14.45 -11.22
CA TYR A 66 -4.12 -14.35 -10.75
C TYR A 66 -3.23 -13.63 -11.77
N ARG A 67 -3.32 -13.99 -13.06
CA ARG A 67 -2.56 -13.35 -14.14
C ARG A 67 -2.85 -11.86 -14.29
N LEU A 68 -4.08 -11.43 -14.02
CA LEU A 68 -4.44 -10.01 -14.01
C LEU A 68 -3.76 -9.31 -12.81
N LEU A 69 -3.97 -9.84 -11.60
CA LEU A 69 -3.54 -9.19 -10.37
C LEU A 69 -2.01 -9.19 -10.16
N VAL A 70 -1.29 -10.21 -10.63
CA VAL A 70 0.17 -10.31 -10.46
C VAL A 70 0.92 -9.21 -11.21
N GLN A 71 0.31 -8.63 -12.26
CA GLN A 71 0.85 -7.46 -12.95
C GLN A 71 0.90 -6.22 -12.03
N HIS A 72 0.11 -6.23 -10.97
CA HIS A 72 0.00 -5.19 -9.95
C HIS A 72 0.61 -5.61 -8.60
N LYS A 73 1.48 -6.63 -8.56
CA LYS A 73 2.10 -7.11 -7.31
C LYS A 73 2.90 -6.04 -6.55
N ASN A 74 3.39 -5.01 -7.22
CA ASN A 74 4.11 -3.88 -6.63
C ASN A 74 3.19 -2.67 -6.35
N SER A 75 1.87 -2.86 -6.40
CA SER A 75 0.91 -1.82 -6.05
C SER A 75 1.03 -1.43 -4.58
N GLU A 76 0.71 -0.17 -4.31
CA GLU A 76 0.62 0.40 -2.96
C GLU A 76 -0.84 0.46 -2.48
N ASP A 77 -1.78 -0.03 -3.30
CA ASP A 77 -3.20 -0.09 -2.98
C ASP A 77 -3.55 -1.39 -2.26
N ALA A 78 -4.02 -1.27 -1.01
CA ALA A 78 -4.41 -2.40 -0.19
C ALA A 78 -5.49 -3.28 -0.84
N GLU A 79 -6.41 -2.70 -1.61
CA GLU A 79 -7.51 -3.41 -2.27
C GLU A 79 -7.04 -4.36 -3.36
N LEU A 80 -5.97 -4.00 -4.06
CA LEU A 80 -5.33 -4.88 -5.04
C LEU A 80 -4.50 -5.96 -4.35
N LEU A 81 -3.76 -5.60 -3.30
CA LEU A 81 -2.85 -6.52 -2.61
C LEU A 81 -3.58 -7.66 -1.91
N TRP A 82 -4.67 -7.41 -1.18
CA TRP A 82 -5.41 -8.49 -0.54
C TRP A 82 -6.12 -9.40 -1.56
N ARG A 83 -6.58 -8.84 -2.70
CA ARG A 83 -7.14 -9.63 -3.80
C ARG A 83 -6.09 -10.52 -4.44
N LEU A 84 -4.86 -10.03 -4.59
CA LEU A 84 -3.74 -10.83 -5.08
C LEU A 84 -3.38 -11.95 -4.09
N ALA A 85 -3.39 -11.68 -2.79
CA ALA A 85 -3.20 -12.71 -1.76
C ALA A 85 -4.23 -13.84 -1.91
N ARG A 86 -5.52 -13.48 -1.99
CA ARG A 86 -6.61 -14.43 -2.26
C ARG A 86 -6.37 -15.24 -3.53
N ALA A 87 -6.12 -14.56 -4.66
CA ALA A 87 -5.94 -15.23 -5.94
C ALA A 87 -4.73 -16.18 -5.95
N SER A 88 -3.64 -15.81 -5.27
CA SER A 88 -2.45 -16.66 -5.12
C SER A 88 -2.78 -17.93 -4.34
N ARG A 89 -3.53 -17.78 -3.24
CA ARG A 89 -4.00 -18.93 -2.44
C ARG A 89 -4.95 -19.82 -3.24
N ASP A 90 -5.93 -19.25 -3.92
CA ASP A 90 -6.90 -20.02 -4.71
C ASP A 90 -6.20 -20.80 -5.84
N LEU A 91 -5.18 -20.19 -6.47
CA LEU A 91 -4.32 -20.87 -7.44
C LEU A 91 -3.54 -22.03 -6.80
N ALA A 92 -3.06 -21.88 -5.57
CA ALA A 92 -2.40 -22.96 -4.82
C ALA A 92 -3.34 -24.15 -4.53
N GLN A 93 -4.64 -23.89 -4.42
CA GLN A 93 -5.63 -24.93 -4.14
C GLN A 93 -6.09 -25.70 -5.38
N LEU A 94 -5.73 -25.26 -6.59
CA LEU A 94 -6.04 -26.02 -7.80
C LEU A 94 -5.33 -27.39 -7.79
N SER A 95 -5.99 -28.39 -8.37
CA SER A 95 -5.47 -29.76 -8.46
C SER A 95 -4.26 -29.87 -9.39
N ILE A 96 -4.18 -28.98 -10.38
CA ILE A 96 -3.09 -28.92 -11.37
C ILE A 96 -1.79 -28.35 -10.79
N THR A 97 -1.84 -27.62 -9.68
CA THR A 97 -0.69 -26.92 -9.10
C THR A 97 0.23 -27.91 -8.38
N SER A 98 1.52 -27.90 -8.69
CA SER A 98 2.49 -28.82 -8.09
C SER A 98 2.76 -28.51 -6.61
N ALA A 99 3.20 -29.49 -5.82
CA ALA A 99 3.45 -29.28 -4.38
C ALA A 99 4.48 -28.17 -4.09
N GLU A 100 5.48 -28.00 -4.96
CA GLU A 100 6.47 -26.93 -4.87
C GLU A 100 5.84 -25.56 -5.14
N GLU A 101 5.05 -25.44 -6.20
CA GLU A 101 4.31 -24.20 -6.51
C GLU A 101 3.28 -23.86 -5.43
N LYS A 102 2.59 -24.86 -4.86
CA LYS A 102 1.66 -24.64 -3.74
C LYS A 102 2.36 -24.00 -2.56
N ARG A 103 3.56 -24.51 -2.21
CA ARG A 103 4.37 -23.95 -1.15
C ARG A 103 4.75 -22.51 -1.48
N GLN A 104 5.29 -22.24 -2.68
CA GLN A 104 5.67 -20.89 -3.07
C GLN A 104 4.50 -19.91 -3.01
N LEU A 105 3.35 -20.29 -3.59
CA LEU A 105 2.14 -19.47 -3.59
C LEU A 105 1.59 -19.20 -2.19
N ALA A 106 1.74 -20.15 -1.24
CA ALA A 106 1.36 -19.93 0.15
C ALA A 106 2.20 -18.80 0.79
N TYR A 107 3.53 -18.82 0.62
CA TYR A 107 4.39 -17.75 1.13
C TYR A 107 4.14 -16.41 0.42
N ASP A 108 4.00 -16.41 -0.92
CA ASP A 108 3.68 -15.21 -1.69
C ASP A 108 2.34 -14.61 -1.22
N SER A 109 1.32 -15.45 -1.01
CA SER A 109 0.01 -14.99 -0.54
C SER A 109 0.08 -14.30 0.83
N LEU A 110 0.89 -14.83 1.76
CA LEU A 110 1.12 -14.23 3.06
C LEU A 110 1.85 -12.89 2.94
N GLU A 111 2.87 -12.80 2.07
CA GLU A 111 3.59 -11.56 1.82
C GLU A 111 2.67 -10.47 1.27
N TYR A 112 1.81 -10.79 0.30
CA TYR A 112 0.86 -9.82 -0.25
C TYR A 112 -0.17 -9.38 0.79
N ALA A 113 -0.71 -10.29 1.60
CA ALA A 113 -1.64 -9.93 2.66
C ALA A 113 -0.99 -9.05 3.73
N LYS A 114 0.26 -9.35 4.11
CA LYS A 114 1.03 -8.52 5.04
C LYS A 114 1.23 -7.11 4.49
N ARG A 115 1.64 -6.99 3.22
CA ARG A 115 1.80 -5.69 2.57
C ARG A 115 0.47 -4.94 2.47
N ALA A 116 -0.66 -5.62 2.26
CA ALA A 116 -1.98 -4.97 2.27
C ALA A 116 -2.26 -4.30 3.63
N LEU A 117 -1.93 -4.97 4.75
CA LEU A 117 -2.05 -4.41 6.09
C LEU A 117 -1.06 -3.27 6.36
N GLU A 118 0.17 -3.33 5.82
CA GLU A 118 1.13 -2.22 5.90
C GLU A 118 0.61 -0.96 5.18
N LYS A 119 -0.24 -1.11 4.14
CA LYS A 119 -0.87 0.02 3.44
C LYS A 119 -2.16 0.50 4.08
N ASN A 120 -2.94 -0.41 4.67
CA ASN A 120 -4.14 -0.07 5.40
C ASN A 120 -4.39 -1.09 6.51
N GLU A 121 -3.95 -0.74 7.71
CA GLU A 121 -4.09 -1.58 8.90
C GLU A 121 -5.55 -1.77 9.34
N ALA A 122 -6.47 -0.90 8.93
CA ALA A 122 -7.90 -1.01 9.27
C ALA A 122 -8.68 -1.83 8.23
N ASN A 123 -8.02 -2.41 7.22
CA ASN A 123 -8.68 -3.15 6.17
C ASN A 123 -9.09 -4.56 6.65
N SER A 124 -10.38 -4.74 6.91
CA SER A 124 -10.97 -6.01 7.35
C SER A 124 -10.69 -7.18 6.39
N ALA A 125 -10.74 -6.95 5.08
CA ALA A 125 -10.45 -7.99 4.09
C ALA A 125 -8.96 -8.40 4.14
N ALA A 126 -8.05 -7.45 4.29
CA ALA A 126 -6.62 -7.73 4.46
C ALA A 126 -6.35 -8.54 5.74
N HIS A 127 -6.99 -8.21 6.86
CA HIS A 127 -6.87 -9.00 8.10
C HIS A 127 -7.36 -10.43 7.91
N LYS A 128 -8.52 -10.61 7.28
CA LYS A 128 -9.07 -11.94 6.97
C LYS A 128 -8.10 -12.76 6.13
N TRP A 129 -7.58 -12.21 5.03
CA TRP A 129 -6.68 -12.92 4.15
C TRP A 129 -5.30 -13.15 4.78
N TYR A 130 -4.81 -12.23 5.61
CA TYR A 130 -3.58 -12.43 6.38
C TYR A 130 -3.71 -13.63 7.32
N ALA A 131 -4.79 -13.71 8.10
CA ALA A 131 -5.03 -14.83 9.01
C ALA A 131 -5.10 -16.19 8.29
N ILE A 132 -5.80 -16.24 7.14
CA ILE A 132 -5.90 -17.46 6.33
C ILE A 132 -4.53 -17.85 5.77
N CYS A 133 -3.80 -16.93 5.14
CA CYS A 133 -2.49 -17.20 4.56
C CYS A 133 -1.46 -17.58 5.62
N LEU A 134 -1.53 -16.99 6.82
CA LEU A 134 -0.65 -17.32 7.94
C LEU A 134 -0.90 -18.75 8.46
N SER A 135 -2.16 -19.20 8.43
CA SER A 135 -2.50 -20.60 8.71
C SER A 135 -1.94 -21.54 7.66
N ASP A 136 -2.08 -21.20 6.37
CA ASP A 136 -1.58 -22.03 5.26
C ASP A 136 -0.04 -22.16 5.31
N VAL A 137 0.69 -21.09 5.64
CA VAL A 137 2.15 -21.14 5.81
C VAL A 137 2.56 -22.00 7.01
N GLY A 138 1.76 -21.99 8.09
CA GLY A 138 2.00 -22.81 9.28
C GLY A 138 2.05 -24.32 9.01
N ASP A 139 1.42 -24.80 7.94
CA ASP A 139 1.50 -26.20 7.52
C ASP A 139 2.90 -26.59 6.98
N TYR A 140 3.70 -25.61 6.55
CA TYR A 140 5.05 -25.83 6.02
C TYR A 140 6.16 -25.56 7.05
N GLU A 141 5.89 -24.76 8.08
CA GLU A 141 6.88 -24.35 9.10
C GLU A 141 6.88 -25.26 10.35
N GLY A 142 5.92 -26.18 10.43
CA GLY A 142 5.82 -27.19 11.48
C GLY A 142 5.01 -26.75 12.70
N ILE A 143 4.75 -27.71 13.59
CA ILE A 143 3.73 -27.61 14.65
C ILE A 143 3.99 -26.44 15.61
N LYS A 144 5.26 -26.17 15.97
CA LYS A 144 5.59 -25.08 16.90
C LYS A 144 5.20 -23.70 16.33
N VAL A 145 5.50 -23.47 15.05
CA VAL A 145 5.19 -22.20 14.39
C VAL A 145 3.69 -22.09 14.19
N LYS A 146 3.02 -23.17 13.78
CA LYS A 146 1.56 -23.24 13.68
C LYS A 146 0.84 -22.86 14.98
N ILE A 147 1.32 -23.31 16.13
CA ILE A 147 0.77 -22.93 17.45
C ILE A 147 0.99 -21.43 17.72
N GLY A 148 2.18 -20.90 17.43
CA GLY A 148 2.45 -19.46 17.57
C GLY A 148 1.53 -18.61 16.67
N ASN A 149 1.37 -19.03 15.42
CA ASN A 149 0.52 -18.36 14.44
C ASN A 149 -0.95 -18.32 14.87
N ALA A 150 -1.45 -19.32 15.61
CA ALA A 150 -2.83 -19.33 16.10
C ALA A 150 -3.14 -18.14 17.02
N PHE A 151 -2.17 -17.68 17.83
CA PHE A 151 -2.34 -16.49 18.66
C PHE A 151 -2.42 -15.21 17.80
N ILE A 152 -1.54 -15.08 16.81
CA ILE A 152 -1.54 -13.94 15.87
C ILE A 152 -2.87 -13.89 15.09
N ILE A 153 -3.34 -15.04 14.62
CA ILE A 153 -4.62 -15.17 13.92
C ILE A 153 -5.78 -14.71 14.79
N LYS A 154 -5.78 -15.11 16.09
CA LYS A 154 -6.80 -14.69 17.05
C LYS A 154 -6.88 -13.17 17.15
N ASP A 155 -5.74 -12.49 17.27
CA ASP A 155 -5.68 -11.04 17.39
C ASP A 155 -6.27 -10.35 16.14
N HIS A 156 -6.00 -10.87 14.94
CA HIS A 156 -6.59 -10.33 13.71
C HIS A 156 -8.10 -10.52 13.59
N PHE A 157 -8.67 -11.58 14.17
CA PHE A 157 -10.12 -11.76 14.21
C PHE A 157 -10.81 -10.86 15.23
N GLU A 158 -10.12 -10.40 16.28
CA GLU A 158 -10.66 -9.45 17.26
C GLU A 158 -10.71 -8.01 16.74
N VAL A 159 -9.94 -7.70 15.69
CA VAL A 159 -9.89 -6.37 15.05
C VAL A 159 -10.92 -6.22 13.91
N ILE A 160 -11.39 -7.34 13.34
CA ILE A 160 -12.44 -7.39 12.28
C ILE A 160 -13.82 -7.17 12.88
#